data_AF-A0A372RMD0-F1
#
_entry.id   AF-A0A372RMD0-F1
#
_cell.length_a   1.000
_cell.length_b   1.000
_cell.length_c   1.000
_cell.angle_alpha   90.00
_cell.angle_beta   90.00
_cell.angle_gamma   90.00
#
_symmetry.space_group_name_H-M   'P 1'
#
loop_
_entity.id
_entity.type
_entity.pdbx_description
1 polymer ?
#
loop_
_entity_poly.entity_id
_entity_poly.type
_entity_poly.pdbx_seq_one_letter_code
_entity_poly.pdbx_strand_id
1 'polypeptide(L)'
;RLCPDDKIKEIINIVKRYAIMHPLIPVAKNTFWNSAQIYQYVQEAYQFCHSNNLSKLWGYLWINWYNRKDWKLFARSAYSSAMPLARTTMITESHW
;
A
#
# COMPACT_ATOMS: atom_id res chain seq x y z
N ARG A 1 -0.50 15.84 14.76
CA ARG A 1 -0.94 15.48 13.40
C ARG A 1 0.06 14.49 12.81
N LEU A 2 -0.38 13.38 12.19
CA LEU A 2 0.53 12.36 11.64
C LEU A 2 1.16 12.79 10.30
N CYS A 3 0.42 13.55 9.49
CA CYS A 3 0.84 14.03 8.17
C CYS A 3 0.37 15.48 7.96
N PRO A 4 1.20 16.39 7.40
CA PRO A 4 0.80 17.71 6.92
C PRO A 4 -0.21 17.65 5.76
N ASP A 5 -1.08 18.65 5.64
CA ASP A 5 -2.16 18.67 4.63
C ASP A 5 -1.67 18.58 3.19
N ASP A 6 -0.58 19.25 2.88
CA ASP A 6 0.05 19.26 1.56
C ASP A 6 0.57 17.87 1.15
N LYS A 7 0.82 16.98 2.10
CA LYS A 7 1.35 15.63 1.88
C LYS A 7 0.32 14.51 1.95
N ILE A 8 -0.87 14.77 2.49
CA ILE A 8 -1.94 13.77 2.61
C ILE A 8 -2.31 13.18 1.23
N LYS A 9 -2.48 14.04 0.22
CA LYS A 9 -2.89 13.59 -1.12
C LYS A 9 -1.83 12.67 -1.76
N GLU A 10 -0.55 12.99 -1.57
CA GLU A 10 0.56 12.20 -2.12
C GLU A 10 0.62 10.80 -1.49
N ILE A 11 0.59 10.71 -0.15
CA ILE A 11 0.64 9.41 0.53
C ILE A 11 -0.60 8.56 0.26
N ILE A 12 -1.79 9.17 0.19
CA ILE A 12 -3.03 8.45 -0.16
C ILE A 12 -2.92 7.85 -1.56
N ASN A 13 -2.33 8.56 -2.53
CA ASN A 13 -2.14 8.03 -3.88
C ASN A 13 -1.18 6.83 -3.89
N ILE A 14 -0.09 6.89 -3.11
CA ILE A 14 0.84 5.77 -2.94
C ILE A 14 0.09 4.55 -2.39
N VAL A 15 -0.64 4.72 -1.30
CA VAL A 15 -1.40 3.64 -0.62
C VAL A 15 -2.47 3.06 -1.54
N LYS A 16 -3.25 3.91 -2.24
CA LYS A 16 -4.31 3.46 -3.16
C LYS A 16 -3.76 2.65 -4.32
N ARG A 17 -2.67 3.12 -4.94
CA ARG A 17 -2.01 2.40 -6.03
C ARG A 17 -1.54 1.03 -5.56
N TYR A 18 -0.91 0.99 -4.39
CA TYR A 18 -0.49 -0.25 -3.75
C TYR A 18 -1.67 -1.21 -3.49
N ALA A 19 -2.77 -0.71 -2.94
CA ALA A 19 -3.93 -1.53 -2.58
C ALA A 19 -4.63 -2.19 -3.79
N ILE A 20 -4.53 -1.61 -4.98
CA ILE A 20 -5.18 -2.15 -6.19
C ILE A 20 -4.28 -3.08 -7.01
N MET A 21 -2.96 -3.07 -6.79
CA MET A 21 -2.02 -3.91 -7.52
C MET A 21 -2.27 -5.40 -7.27
N HIS A 22 -2.13 -6.20 -8.31
CA HIS A 22 -2.43 -7.63 -8.28
C HIS A 22 -1.61 -8.38 -9.33
N PRO A 23 -1.13 -9.62 -9.07
CA PRO A 23 -0.35 -10.39 -10.04
C PRO A 23 -1.04 -10.70 -11.36
N LEU A 24 -2.37 -10.70 -11.39
CA LEU A 24 -3.19 -10.89 -12.60
C LEU A 24 -3.53 -9.58 -13.32
N ILE A 25 -3.13 -8.43 -12.79
CA ILE A 25 -3.38 -7.11 -13.40
C ILE A 25 -2.03 -6.57 -13.91
N PRO A 26 -1.94 -6.20 -15.20
CA PRO A 26 -0.69 -5.69 -15.74
C PRO A 26 -0.37 -4.31 -15.15
N VAL A 27 0.87 -4.10 -14.75
CA VAL A 27 1.40 -2.82 -14.26
C VAL A 27 1.86 -1.94 -15.43
N ALA A 28 2.32 -2.57 -16.51
CA ALA A 28 2.68 -1.94 -17.78
C ALA A 28 2.35 -2.90 -18.94
N LYS A 29 2.61 -2.50 -20.18
CA LYS A 29 2.32 -3.31 -21.37
C LYS A 29 2.96 -4.71 -21.26
N ASN A 30 2.11 -5.71 -21.00
CA ASN A 30 2.47 -7.12 -20.80
C ASN A 30 3.41 -7.40 -19.62
N THR A 31 3.51 -6.49 -18.64
CA THR A 31 4.32 -6.66 -17.43
C THR A 31 3.44 -6.93 -16.24
N PHE A 32 3.63 -8.10 -15.61
CA PHE A 32 2.93 -8.53 -14.41
C PHE A 32 3.93 -8.68 -13.28
N TRP A 33 3.57 -8.20 -12.09
CA TRP A 33 4.41 -8.32 -10.91
C TRP A 33 3.83 -9.35 -9.96
N ASN A 34 4.68 -10.22 -9.42
CA ASN A 34 4.25 -11.15 -8.38
C ASN A 34 4.03 -10.41 -7.04
N SER A 35 3.43 -11.11 -6.08
CA SER A 35 3.11 -10.58 -4.74
C SER A 35 4.34 -10.03 -4.01
N ALA A 36 5.51 -10.65 -4.16
CA ALA A 36 6.73 -10.22 -3.50
C ALA A 36 7.28 -8.93 -4.12
N GLN A 37 7.22 -8.79 -5.45
CA GLN A 37 7.56 -7.55 -6.15
C GLN A 37 6.61 -6.42 -5.77
N ILE A 38 5.30 -6.71 -5.67
CA ILE A 38 4.32 -5.73 -5.20
C ILE A 38 4.56 -5.38 -3.73
N TYR A 39 5.02 -6.31 -2.89
CA TYR A 39 5.39 -6.01 -1.50
C TYR A 39 6.59 -5.07 -1.39
N GLN A 40 7.54 -5.13 -2.32
CA GLN A 40 8.66 -4.17 -2.34
C GLN A 40 8.19 -2.72 -2.49
N TYR A 41 6.99 -2.49 -3.02
CA TYR A 41 6.39 -1.17 -3.13
C TYR A 41 6.12 -0.50 -1.78
N VAL A 42 6.09 -1.26 -0.68
CA VAL A 42 6.13 -0.75 0.69
C VAL A 42 7.35 0.16 0.93
N GLN A 43 8.47 -0.11 0.24
CA GLN A 43 9.66 0.73 0.28
C GLN A 43 9.39 2.14 -0.28
N GLU A 44 8.51 2.30 -1.26
CA GLU A 44 8.14 3.63 -1.77
C GLU A 44 7.45 4.47 -0.69
N ALA A 45 6.49 3.87 0.03
CA ALA A 45 5.81 4.53 1.15
C ALA A 45 6.78 4.88 2.29
N TYR A 46 7.74 3.98 2.58
CA TYR A 46 8.81 4.25 3.54
C TYR A 46 9.68 5.44 3.11
N GLN A 47 10.16 5.43 1.86
CA GLN A 47 11.02 6.49 1.34
C GLN A 47 10.31 7.84 1.32
N PHE A 48 9.03 7.87 0.94
CA PHE A 48 8.20 9.06 1.04
C PHE A 48 8.13 9.59 2.47
N CYS A 49 7.86 8.73 3.45
CA CYS A 49 7.80 9.15 4.84
C CYS A 49 9.16 9.62 5.36
N HIS A 50 10.23 8.92 5.01
CA HIS A 50 11.59 9.26 5.43
C HIS A 50 12.05 10.61 4.87
N SER A 51 11.87 10.86 3.57
CA SER A 51 12.29 12.10 2.91
C SER A 51 11.52 13.34 3.40
N ASN A 52 10.30 13.15 3.91
CA ASN A 52 9.46 14.22 4.46
C ASN A 52 9.47 14.29 6.00
N ASN A 53 10.37 13.56 6.68
CA ASN A 53 10.44 13.51 8.15
C ASN A 53 9.14 13.04 8.84
N LEU A 54 8.37 12.16 8.20
CA LEU A 54 7.08 11.63 8.67
C LEU A 54 7.24 10.29 9.39
N SER A 55 8.18 10.18 10.32
CA SER A 55 8.47 8.93 11.03
C SER A 55 7.28 8.36 11.80
N LYS A 56 6.45 9.22 12.39
CA LYS A 56 5.21 8.83 13.10
C LYS A 56 4.18 8.23 12.14
N LEU A 57 4.03 8.80 10.95
CA LEU A 57 3.15 8.27 9.91
C LEU A 57 3.64 6.91 9.44
N TRP A 58 4.95 6.76 9.21
CA TRP A 58 5.52 5.46 8.85
C TRP A 58 5.27 4.41 9.93
N GLY A 59 5.49 4.74 11.20
CA GLY A 59 5.21 3.83 12.32
C GLY A 59 3.74 3.37 12.33
N TYR A 60 2.81 4.31 12.15
CA TYR A 60 1.39 4.01 12.02
C TYR A 60 1.10 3.09 10.82
N LEU A 61 1.66 3.41 9.65
CA LEU A 61 1.46 2.62 8.44
C LEU A 61 2.01 1.19 8.56
N TRP A 62 3.19 1.05 9.17
CA TRP A 62 3.86 -0.22 9.39
C TRP A 62 3.08 -1.13 10.33
N ILE A 63 2.69 -0.59 11.49
CA ILE A 63 1.96 -1.34 12.52
C ILE A 63 0.62 -1.85 11.98
N ASN A 64 -0.09 -1.04 11.18
CA ASN A 64 -1.44 -1.40 10.75
C ASN A 64 -1.51 -2.14 9.40
N TRP A 65 -0.62 -1.86 8.43
CA TRP A 65 -0.79 -2.37 7.06
C TRP A 65 0.43 -2.98 6.41
N TYR A 66 1.65 -2.52 6.74
CA TYR A 66 2.83 -2.92 5.96
C TYR A 66 3.68 -4.01 6.61
N ASN A 67 3.50 -4.29 7.91
CA ASN A 67 4.13 -5.45 8.49
C ASN A 67 3.65 -6.72 7.76
N ARG A 68 4.54 -7.69 7.59
CA ARG A 68 4.28 -8.86 6.73
C ARG A 68 3.11 -9.73 7.21
N LYS A 69 2.79 -9.72 8.50
CA LYS A 69 1.69 -10.51 9.06
C LYS A 69 0.33 -9.92 8.69
N ASP A 70 0.20 -8.61 8.74
CA ASP A 70 -1.07 -7.91 8.50
C ASP A 70 -1.24 -7.50 7.03
N TRP A 71 -0.13 -7.28 6.33
CA TRP A 71 -0.10 -6.96 4.91
C TRP A 71 -0.98 -7.89 4.07
N LYS A 72 -0.92 -9.20 4.32
CA LYS A 72 -1.71 -10.21 3.59
C LYS A 72 -3.23 -10.06 3.77
N LEU A 73 -3.68 -9.37 4.82
CA LEU A 73 -5.09 -9.12 5.10
C LEU A 73 -5.63 -7.95 4.28
N PHE A 74 -4.76 -7.04 3.85
CA PHE A 74 -5.12 -5.77 3.20
C PHE A 74 -4.73 -5.72 1.73
N ALA A 75 -3.62 -6.37 1.39
CA ALA A 75 -3.09 -6.44 0.05
C ALA A 75 -3.92 -7.37 -0.84
N ARG A 76 -4.48 -6.84 -1.93
CA ARG A 76 -5.04 -7.71 -2.99
C ARG A 76 -3.98 -8.63 -3.55
N SER A 77 -2.76 -8.13 -3.71
CA SER A 77 -1.63 -8.89 -4.21
C SER A 77 -1.23 -10.09 -3.35
N ALA A 78 -1.69 -10.21 -2.11
CA ALA A 78 -1.43 -11.39 -1.29
C ALA A 78 -2.11 -12.67 -1.81
N TYR A 79 -3.19 -12.52 -2.59
CA TYR A 79 -3.92 -13.63 -3.21
C TYR A 79 -3.52 -13.77 -4.67
N SER A 80 -2.34 -14.35 -4.93
CA SER A 80 -1.73 -14.33 -6.27
C SER A 80 -2.51 -15.07 -7.36
N SER A 81 -3.26 -16.12 -7.00
CA SER A 81 -3.94 -17.02 -7.94
C SER A 81 -5.40 -16.67 -8.23
N ALA A 82 -6.01 -15.78 -7.45
CA ALA A 82 -7.42 -15.46 -7.58
C ALA A 82 -7.69 -14.02 -7.14
N MET A 83 -8.51 -13.30 -7.92
CA MET A 83 -8.93 -11.95 -7.56
C MET A 83 -10.12 -12.00 -6.59
N PRO A 84 -10.01 -11.41 -5.39
CA PRO A 84 -11.16 -11.27 -4.50
C PRO A 84 -12.23 -10.38 -5.14
N LEU A 85 -13.48 -10.85 -5.16
CA LEU A 85 -14.64 -10.07 -5.61
C LEU A 85 -14.99 -8.96 -4.62
N ALA A 86 -14.85 -9.24 -3.32
CA ALA A 86 -15.02 -8.26 -2.25
C ALA A 86 -13.70 -7.52 -1.97
N ARG A 87 -13.79 -6.20 -1.84
CA ARG A 87 -12.69 -5.32 -1.42
C ARG A 87 -12.99 -4.79 -0.03
N THR A 88 -12.08 -4.95 0.93
CA THR A 88 -12.18 -4.23 2.20
C THR A 88 -11.83 -2.76 1.95
N THR A 89 -12.80 -1.86 2.11
CA THR A 89 -12.60 -0.41 2.02
C THR A 89 -11.77 0.15 3.17
N MET A 90 -11.48 -0.66 4.20
CA MET A 90 -10.73 -0.28 5.39
C MET A 90 -9.48 0.55 5.11
N ILE A 91 -8.64 0.19 4.12
CA ILE A 91 -7.42 0.97 3.82
C ILE A 91 -7.77 2.41 3.44
N THR A 92 -8.89 2.66 2.76
CA THR A 92 -9.25 4.03 2.39
C THR A 92 -9.99 4.73 3.54
N GLU A 93 -10.82 4.01 4.30
CA GLU A 93 -11.66 4.58 5.36
C GLU A 93 -10.91 4.87 6.67
N SER A 94 -9.88 4.09 7.01
CA SER A 94 -9.07 4.27 8.24
C SER A 94 -8.01 5.38 8.14
N HIS A 95 -7.96 6.09 7.01
CA HIS A 95 -7.04 7.21 6.77
C HIS A 95 -7.72 8.59 6.93
N TRP A 96 -9.01 8.63 7.31
CA TRP A 96 -9.76 9.85 7.64
C TRP A 96 -9.98 9.97 9.15
#